data_AF-A0A3D3I6Y1-F1
#
_entry.id   AF-A0A3D3I6Y1-F1
#
_cell.length_a   1.000
_cell.length_b   1.000
_cell.length_c   1.000
_cell.angle_alpha   90.00
_cell.angle_beta   90.00
_cell.angle_gamma   90.00
#
_symmetry.space_group_name_H-M   'P 1'
#
loop_
_entity.id
_entity.type
_entity.pdbx_description
1 polymer ?
#
loop_
_entity_poly.entity_id
_entity_poly.type
_entity_poly.pdbx_seq_one_letter_code
_entity_poly.pdbx_strand_id
1 'polypeptide(L)'
;HNFSLPWVVAAFVICVQFFGSIMLMTGMGTRIAALGVLGMFIGMAINHIDHGLHMNWSGQKAGEGYEYHLLVMAMCLALVYFGGGSLSLDRIFLKGKIQ
;
A
#
# COMPACT_ATOMS: atom_id res chain seq x y z
N HIS A 1 -10.34 4.21 -23.76
CA HIS A 1 -10.26 5.37 -22.85
C HIS A 1 -8.78 5.62 -22.58
N ASN A 2 -8.19 6.66 -23.18
CA ASN A 2 -6.78 6.98 -22.93
C ASN A 2 -6.69 7.54 -21.50
N PHE A 3 -6.32 6.70 -20.54
CA PHE A 3 -5.87 7.17 -19.24
C PHE A 3 -4.54 7.90 -19.46
N SER A 4 -4.62 9.16 -19.88
CA SER A 4 -3.48 10.08 -19.99
C SER A 4 -3.03 10.49 -18.58
N LEU A 5 -2.71 9.52 -17.74
CA LEU A 5 -1.98 9.76 -16.51
C LEU A 5 -0.59 10.28 -16.91
N PRO A 6 -0.18 11.46 -16.42
CA PRO A 6 1.15 11.98 -16.69
C PRO A 6 2.18 10.89 -16.36
N TRP A 7 3.15 10.69 -17.25
CA TRP A 7 4.21 9.67 -17.09
C TRP A 7 4.92 9.79 -15.74
N VAL A 8 4.97 11.00 -15.17
CA VAL A 8 5.50 11.31 -13.84
C VAL A 8 4.74 10.55 -12.74
N VAL A 9 3.41 10.46 -12.82
CA VAL A 9 2.60 9.74 -11.84
C VAL A 9 2.84 8.24 -11.94
N ALA A 10 2.95 7.70 -13.16
CA ALA A 10 3.28 6.30 -13.37
C ALA A 10 4.68 5.96 -12.82
N ALA A 11 5.68 6.81 -13.08
CA ALA A 11 7.03 6.66 -12.54
C ALA A 11 7.04 6.72 -10.99
N PHE A 12 6.28 7.64 -10.40
CA PHE A 12 6.15 7.74 -8.95
C PHE A 12 5.51 6.49 -8.34
N VAL A 13 4.44 5.97 -8.95
CA VAL A 13 3.78 4.71 -8.52
C VAL A 13 4.76 3.53 -8.55
N ILE A 14 5.55 3.40 -9.61
CA ILE A 14 6.58 2.35 -9.74
C ILE A 14 7.63 2.49 -8.62
N CYS A 15 8.11 3.71 -8.37
CA CYS A 15 9.06 3.97 -7.29
C CYS A 15 8.47 3.59 -5.93
N VAL A 16 7.23 4.00 -5.64
CA VAL A 16 6.55 3.67 -4.39
C VAL A 16 6.36 2.15 -4.25
N GLN A 17 6.02 1.43 -5.31
CA GLN A 17 5.87 -0.02 -5.26
C GLN A 17 7.21 -0.71 -5.03
N PHE A 18 8.25 -0.35 -5.78
CA PHE A 18 9.55 -0.98 -5.69
C PHE A 18 10.21 -0.73 -4.33
N PHE A 19 10.37 0.55 -3.97
CA PHE A 19 11.00 0.93 -2.71
C PHE A 19 10.10 0.63 -1.51
N GLY A 20 8.78 0.82 -1.64
CA GLY A 20 7.83 0.53 -0.56
C GLY A 20 7.82 -0.95 -0.19
N SER A 21 7.87 -1.85 -1.16
CA SER A 21 7.97 -3.30 -0.89
C SER A 21 9.24 -3.64 -0.12
N ILE A 22 10.39 -3.08 -0.52
CA ILE A 22 11.68 -3.30 0.15
C ILE A 22 11.65 -2.73 1.58
N MET A 23 11.10 -1.53 1.77
CA MET A 23 10.96 -0.89 3.09
C MET A 23 10.04 -1.66 4.02
N LEU A 24 8.90 -2.18 3.51
CA LEU A 24 8.01 -3.02 4.29
C LEU A 24 8.66 -4.37 4.63
N MET A 25 9.38 -4.97 3.68
CA MET A 25 10.04 -6.27 3.87
C MET A 25 11.20 -6.22 4.86
N THR A 26 12.00 -5.15 4.81
CA THR A 26 13.11 -4.92 5.75
C THR A 26 12.66 -4.29 7.06
N GLY A 27 11.41 -3.80 7.11
CA GLY A 27 10.85 -3.04 8.22
C GLY A 27 11.47 -1.65 8.41
N MET A 28 12.38 -1.21 7.54
CA MET A 28 13.07 0.08 7.65
C MET A 28 12.20 1.17 7.01
N GLY A 29 11.73 2.14 7.82
CA GLY A 29 10.84 3.19 7.32
C GLY A 29 9.40 2.73 6.99
N THR A 30 8.93 1.66 7.64
CA THR A 30 7.60 1.02 7.43
C THR A 30 6.43 2.02 7.34
N ARG A 31 6.46 3.11 8.13
CA ARG A 31 5.41 4.15 8.11
C ARG A 31 5.36 4.93 6.80
N ILE A 32 6.52 5.31 6.26
CA ILE A 32 6.63 6.07 5.01
C ILE A 32 6.15 5.20 3.85
N ALA A 33 6.59 3.94 3.82
CA ALA A 33 6.14 2.98 2.82
C ALA A 33 4.63 2.73 2.89
N ALA A 34 4.08 2.54 4.10
CA ALA A 34 2.64 2.35 4.29
C ALA A 34 1.82 3.56 3.83
N LEU A 35 2.28 4.80 4.06
CA LEU A 35 1.63 6.01 3.55
C LEU A 35 1.64 6.08 2.02
N GLY A 36 2.76 5.71 1.38
CA GLY A 36 2.86 5.67 -0.08
C GLY A 36 1.89 4.65 -0.70
N VAL A 37 1.83 3.44 -0.14
CA VAL A 37 0.91 2.38 -0.60
C VAL A 37 -0.54 2.79 -0.35
N LEU A 38 -0.85 3.38 0.80
CA LEU A 38 -2.19 3.86 1.14
C LEU A 38 -2.67 4.92 0.14
N GLY A 39 -1.83 5.90 -0.20
CA GLY A 39 -2.17 6.92 -1.20
C GLY A 39 -2.47 6.32 -2.58
N MET A 40 -1.69 5.31 -3.00
CA MET A 40 -1.94 4.62 -4.26
C MET A 40 -3.27 3.87 -4.25
N PHE A 41 -3.58 3.15 -3.16
CA PHE A 41 -4.81 2.39 -3.02
C PHE A 41 -6.05 3.27 -2.93
N ILE A 42 -5.97 4.46 -2.34
CA ILE A 42 -7.04 5.47 -2.38
C ILE A 42 -7.34 5.88 -3.83
N GLY A 43 -6.31 6.12 -4.64
CA GLY A 43 -6.48 6.49 -6.05
C GLY A 43 -7.19 5.41 -6.86
N MET A 44 -6.85 4.13 -6.62
CA MET A 44 -7.51 3.00 -7.28
C MET A 44 -8.94 2.77 -6.75
N ALA A 45 -9.15 2.95 -5.45
CA ALA A 45 -10.43 2.82 -4.76
C ALA A 45 -11.52 3.69 -5.39
N ILE A 46 -11.21 4.96 -5.71
CA ILE A 46 -12.17 5.91 -6.31
C ILE A 46 -12.70 5.38 -7.65
N ASN A 47 -11.88 4.66 -8.41
CA ASN A 47 -12.25 4.17 -9.74
C ASN A 47 -13.04 2.83 -9.70
N HIS A 48 -13.10 2.17 -8.54
CA HIS A 48 -13.78 0.88 -8.36
C HIS A 48 -15.05 0.98 -7.52
N ILE A 49 -15.39 2.18 -7.03
CA ILE A 49 -16.55 2.38 -6.14
C ILE A 49 -17.89 2.09 -6.85
N ASP A 50 -17.92 2.27 -8.17
CA ASP A 50 -19.11 2.05 -9.02
C ASP A 50 -19.48 0.58 -9.18
N HIS A 51 -18.55 -0.35 -8.93
CA HIS A 51 -18.75 -1.80 -9.09
C HIS A 51 -19.25 -2.50 -7.82
N GLY A 52 -19.56 -1.74 -6.76
CA GLY A 52 -20.08 -2.25 -5.49
C GLY A 52 -19.01 -2.79 -4.54
N LEU A 53 -19.43 -3.25 -3.37
CA LEU A 53 -18.51 -3.67 -2.31
C LEU A 53 -17.80 -5.00 -2.61
N HIS A 54 -18.52 -5.99 -3.13
CA HIS A 54 -18.02 -7.35 -3.26
C HIS A 54 -17.01 -7.51 -4.40
N MET A 55 -15.77 -7.86 -4.08
CA MET A 55 -14.74 -8.16 -5.08
C MET A 55 -15.16 -9.39 -5.90
N ASN A 56 -14.80 -9.39 -7.17
CA ASN A 56 -15.09 -10.51 -8.07
C ASN A 56 -14.06 -11.64 -7.91
N TRP A 57 -13.98 -12.23 -6.71
CA TRP A 57 -13.01 -13.28 -6.39
C TRP A 57 -13.11 -14.51 -7.33
N SER A 58 -14.31 -14.81 -7.82
CA SER A 58 -14.57 -15.95 -8.73
C SER A 58 -14.46 -15.60 -10.22
N GLY A 59 -14.20 -14.35 -10.58
CA GLY A 59 -14.08 -13.93 -11.98
C GLY A 59 -15.42 -13.90 -12.76
N GLN A 60 -16.57 -14.06 -12.10
CA GLN A 60 -17.87 -14.20 -12.75
C GLN A 60 -18.62 -12.87 -13.01
N LYS A 61 -18.18 -11.76 -12.41
CA LYS A 61 -18.77 -10.42 -12.57
C LYS A 61 -17.99 -9.57 -13.59
N ALA A 62 -18.67 -8.61 -14.22
CA ALA A 62 -18.07 -7.72 -15.22
C ALA A 62 -17.17 -6.61 -14.62
N GLY A 63 -17.22 -6.39 -13.30
CA GLY A 63 -16.42 -5.39 -12.59
C GLY A 63 -15.76 -5.96 -11.33
N GLU A 64 -14.65 -5.37 -10.93
CA GLU A 64 -13.96 -5.66 -9.67
C GLU A 64 -14.50 -4.74 -8.57
N GLY A 65 -14.98 -5.32 -7.47
CA GLY A 65 -15.51 -4.55 -6.34
C GLY A 65 -14.45 -3.88 -5.46
N TYR A 66 -14.90 -3.28 -4.37
CA TYR A 66 -14.08 -2.42 -3.51
C TYR A 66 -13.39 -3.12 -2.33
N GLU A 67 -13.84 -4.32 -1.96
CA GLU A 67 -13.38 -5.08 -0.77
C GLU A 67 -11.86 -5.16 -0.61
N TYR A 68 -11.15 -5.52 -1.68
CA TYR A 68 -9.70 -5.68 -1.63
C TYR A 68 -9.00 -4.35 -1.32
N HIS A 69 -9.48 -3.26 -1.93
CA HIS A 69 -8.93 -1.93 -1.71
C HIS A 69 -9.10 -1.51 -0.25
N LEU A 70 -10.30 -1.72 0.32
CA LEU A 70 -10.59 -1.44 1.72
C LEU A 70 -9.71 -2.26 2.68
N LEU A 71 -9.53 -3.56 2.39
CA LEU A 71 -8.65 -4.44 3.17
C LEU A 71 -7.22 -3.92 3.21
N VAL A 72 -6.67 -3.56 2.04
CA VAL A 72 -5.29 -3.06 1.95
C VAL A 72 -5.14 -1.71 2.65
N MET A 73 -6.13 -0.81 2.53
CA MET A 73 -6.12 0.46 3.27
C MET A 73 -6.13 0.23 4.78
N ALA A 74 -6.94 -0.70 5.29
CA ALA A 74 -6.97 -1.03 6.71
C ALA A 74 -5.63 -1.60 7.20
N MET A 75 -4.98 -2.47 6.41
CA MET A 75 -3.64 -2.98 6.72
C MET A 75 -2.59 -1.86 6.73
N CYS A 76 -2.64 -0.94 5.76
CA CYS A 76 -1.72 0.19 5.72
C CYS A 76 -1.93 1.12 6.92
N LEU A 77 -3.17 1.40 7.31
CA LEU A 77 -3.48 2.18 8.52
C LEU A 77 -2.92 1.52 9.78
N ALA A 78 -3.05 0.19 9.91
CA ALA A 78 -2.44 -0.55 11.00
C ALA A 78 -0.91 -0.40 10.99
N LEU A 79 -0.25 -0.52 9.83
CA LEU A 79 1.20 -0.33 9.71
C LEU A 79 1.65 1.11 10.00
N VAL A 80 0.85 2.12 9.66
CA VAL A 80 1.13 3.51 10.03
C VAL A 80 1.07 3.68 11.55
N TYR A 81 0.07 3.11 12.21
CA TYR A 81 -0.14 3.23 13.66
C TYR A 81 0.89 2.42 14.47
N PHE A 82 0.99 1.11 14.19
CA PHE A 82 1.87 0.19 14.90
C PHE A 82 3.34 0.31 14.47
N GLY A 83 3.61 0.82 13.26
CA GLY A 83 4.96 0.93 12.71
C GLY A 83 5.53 -0.42 12.24
N GLY A 84 6.86 -0.48 12.13
CA GLY A 84 7.57 -1.72 11.82
C GLY A 84 7.52 -2.72 12.96
N GLY A 85 7.31 -4.00 12.65
CA GLY A 85 7.22 -5.09 13.62
C GLY A 85 8.50 -5.31 14.44
N SER A 86 8.46 -6.23 15.40
CA SER A 86 9.58 -6.53 16.33
C SER A 86 10.89 -6.96 15.63
N LEU A 87 10.79 -7.48 14.41
CA LEU A 87 11.90 -7.90 13.53
C LEU A 87 12.41 -6.79 12.59
N SER A 88 11.84 -5.59 12.67
CA SER A 88 12.26 -4.47 11.84
C SER A 88 13.71 -4.06 12.12
N LEU A 89 14.48 -3.82 11.05
CA LEU A 89 15.84 -3.28 11.14
C LEU A 89 15.89 -1.94 11.89
N ASP A 90 14.81 -1.16 11.88
CA ASP A 90 14.67 0.10 12.63
C ASP A 90 14.85 -0.16 14.15
N ARG A 91 14.28 -1.25 14.67
CA ARG A 91 14.40 -1.63 16.09
C ARG A 91 15.74 -2.28 16.40
N ILE A 92 16.33 -3.02 15.47
CA ILE A 92 17.66 -3.65 15.65
C ILE A 92 18.75 -2.57 15.76
N PHE A 93 18.71 -1.56 14.88
CA PHE A 93 19.63 -0.42 14.95
C PHE A 93 19.40 0.47 16.18
N LEU A 94 18.15 0.70 16.61
CA LEU A 94 17.88 1.45 17.85
C LEU A 94 18.32 0.70 19.11
N LYS A 95 18.14 -0.63 19.15
CA LYS A 95 18.48 -1.45 20.32
C LYS A 95 20.00 -1.65 20.46
N GLY A 96 20.74 -1.69 19.35
CA GLY A 96 22.20 -1.76 19.35
C GLY A 96 22.92 -0.50 19.85
N LYS A 97 22.21 0.63 20.00
CA LYS A 97 22.77 1.89 20.54
C LYS A 97 22.62 2.05 22.06
N ILE A 98 21.91 1.12 22.73
CA ILE A 98 21.58 1.18 24.16
C ILE A 98 22.26 0.02 24.94
N GLN A 99 23.15 -0.74 24.31
CA GLN A 99 24.09 -1.66 24.97
C GLN A 99 25.51 -1.15 24.81
#